data_AF-A0A935UXL9-F1
#
_entry.id   AF-A0A935UXL9-F1
#
_cell.length_a   1.000
_cell.length_b   1.000
_cell.length_c   1.000
_cell.angle_alpha   90.00
_cell.angle_beta   90.00
_cell.angle_gamma   90.00
#
_symmetry.space_group_name_H-M   'P 1'
#
loop_
_entity.id
_entity.type
_entity.pdbx_description
1 polymer ?
#
loop_
_entity_poly.entity_id
_entity_poly.type
_entity_poly.pdbx_seq_one_letter_code
_entity_poly.pdbx_strand_id
1 'polypeptide(L)'
;MPPALRGQALHAARPLLRVSAADPAREALLRALARFHPTAIPAPEQHLLQSLQREAARVSLRAAAEGLADGVKLAQALAKRADAAFYRELSAARPLDPPLRPTTNVLRRAADDRGAMPIHDLGRREDGAVVLALGETGLVLLQPDGARRHIEAPAWRVILGAGDDALALAPRGEVSRVSRVNLHTGAVNLWGELRIQRALRTLQDGLWWVALDDGLALLDPHNPTPKALWRSGPIGAVSGLAVGGEGLFALVEDAGQLERWRWSTPELVLRDRDSLGERAWPLSLVAVSGQGRVVELYVPPHADLLAYRVSSLHGRTAPSWREEPARPLPSPGPWTILWARLHGPWLLAALEGPSGLLFLAWDTDHVGTPLQVFLDGAAALSVSTFTHNTQTTFVLGDDLGRALWLSPTGQVLGEWRS
;
A
#
# COMPACT_ATOMS: atom_id res chain seq x y z
N MET A 1 -4.36 -26.41 -37.81
CA MET A 1 -4.08 -24.96 -37.76
C MET A 1 -2.76 -24.67 -38.47
N PRO A 2 -2.71 -23.76 -39.46
CA PRO A 2 -1.48 -23.32 -40.10
C PRO A 2 -0.43 -22.81 -39.09
N PRO A 3 0.89 -23.01 -39.32
CA PRO A 3 1.95 -22.61 -38.38
C PRO A 3 1.88 -21.12 -37.98
N ALA A 4 1.67 -20.22 -38.95
CA ALA A 4 1.56 -18.78 -38.70
C ALA A 4 0.44 -18.41 -37.72
N LEU A 5 -0.68 -19.14 -37.75
CA LEU A 5 -1.81 -18.91 -36.84
C LEU A 5 -1.51 -19.44 -35.42
N ARG A 6 -0.64 -20.45 -35.26
CA ARG A 6 -0.27 -21.02 -33.93
C ARG A 6 0.60 -20.07 -33.13
N GLY A 7 1.61 -19.46 -33.76
CA GLY A 7 2.44 -18.44 -33.13
C GLY A 7 1.60 -17.24 -32.66
N GLN A 8 0.69 -16.76 -33.50
CA GLN A 8 -0.22 -15.66 -33.15
C GLN A 8 -1.16 -16.02 -31.98
N ALA A 9 -1.71 -17.24 -31.96
CA ALA A 9 -2.56 -17.70 -30.86
C ALA A 9 -1.79 -17.80 -29.53
N LEU A 10 -0.54 -18.27 -29.56
CA LEU A 10 0.32 -18.33 -28.37
C LEU A 10 0.66 -16.91 -27.86
N HIS A 11 0.95 -15.96 -28.74
CA HIS A 11 1.15 -14.56 -28.35
C HIS A 11 -0.12 -13.93 -27.76
N ALA A 12 -1.30 -14.21 -28.33
CA ALA A 12 -2.59 -13.74 -27.86
C ALA A 12 -3.00 -14.36 -26.50
N ALA A 13 -2.38 -15.47 -26.09
CA ALA A 13 -2.66 -16.11 -24.81
C ALA A 13 -1.99 -15.41 -23.60
N ARG A 14 -0.91 -14.64 -23.80
CA ARG A 14 -0.21 -13.97 -22.69
C ARG A 14 -1.08 -12.99 -21.89
N PRO A 15 -1.87 -12.10 -22.52
CA PRO A 15 -2.77 -11.20 -21.79
C PRO A 15 -3.77 -11.96 -20.89
N LEU A 16 -4.22 -13.14 -21.32
CA LEU A 16 -5.16 -13.98 -20.57
C LEU A 16 -4.55 -14.62 -19.31
N LEU A 17 -3.22 -14.63 -19.18
CA LEU A 17 -2.56 -15.04 -17.92
C LEU A 17 -2.55 -13.93 -16.87
N ARG A 18 -2.88 -12.69 -17.26
CA ARG A 18 -2.86 -11.50 -16.40
C ARG A 18 -4.24 -11.07 -15.89
N VAL A 19 -5.32 -11.64 -16.42
CA VAL A 19 -6.68 -11.46 -15.88
C VAL A 19 -6.83 -12.15 -14.53
N SER A 20 -7.87 -11.79 -13.79
CA SER A 20 -8.15 -12.27 -12.42
C SER A 20 -8.08 -13.80 -12.29
N ALA A 21 -7.63 -14.30 -11.13
CA ALA A 21 -7.53 -15.74 -10.85
C ALA A 21 -8.89 -16.45 -10.88
N ALA A 22 -9.98 -15.72 -10.66
CA ALA A 22 -11.35 -16.22 -10.72
C ALA A 22 -11.93 -16.25 -12.15
N ASP A 23 -11.19 -15.78 -13.17
CA ASP A 23 -11.68 -15.73 -14.54
C ASP A 23 -11.71 -17.15 -15.17
N PRO A 24 -12.88 -17.66 -15.60
CA PRO A 24 -12.99 -18.99 -16.20
C PRO A 24 -12.18 -19.13 -17.51
N ALA A 25 -11.95 -18.03 -18.24
CA ALA A 25 -11.11 -18.05 -19.43
C ALA A 25 -9.64 -18.29 -19.10
N ARG A 26 -9.15 -17.72 -17.98
CA ARG A 26 -7.80 -17.98 -17.47
C ARG A 26 -7.67 -19.43 -17.06
N GLU A 27 -8.62 -19.97 -16.30
CA GLU A 27 -8.58 -21.38 -15.88
C GLU A 27 -8.60 -22.34 -17.09
N ALA A 28 -9.48 -22.09 -18.06
CA ALA A 28 -9.57 -22.87 -19.29
C ALA A 28 -8.24 -22.84 -20.07
N LEU A 29 -7.59 -21.68 -20.16
CA LEU A 29 -6.28 -21.53 -20.78
C LEU A 29 -5.20 -22.31 -20.04
N LEU A 30 -5.13 -22.21 -18.71
CA LEU A 30 -4.14 -22.94 -17.91
C LEU A 30 -4.30 -24.47 -18.09
N ARG A 31 -5.54 -24.97 -18.06
CA ARG A 31 -5.85 -26.39 -18.31
C ARG A 31 -5.50 -26.79 -19.75
N ALA A 32 -5.73 -25.93 -20.74
CA ALA A 32 -5.34 -26.19 -22.13
C ALA A 32 -3.82 -26.28 -22.27
N LEU A 33 -3.07 -25.31 -21.73
CA LEU A 33 -1.60 -25.29 -21.76
C LEU A 33 -0.98 -26.52 -21.09
N ALA A 34 -1.60 -27.03 -20.02
CA ALA A 34 -1.15 -28.24 -19.33
C ALA A 34 -1.31 -29.53 -20.15
N ARG A 35 -2.23 -29.54 -21.13
CA ARG A 35 -2.46 -30.70 -22.01
C ARG A 35 -1.48 -30.77 -23.18
N PHE A 36 -0.98 -29.63 -23.66
CA PHE A 36 -0.05 -29.58 -24.79
C PHE A 36 1.35 -30.06 -24.42
N HIS A 37 1.90 -30.98 -25.23
CA HIS A 37 3.28 -31.42 -25.13
C HIS A 37 4.14 -30.64 -26.14
N PRO A 38 5.28 -30.05 -25.76
CA PRO A 38 6.11 -29.27 -26.70
C PRO A 38 6.53 -30.04 -27.95
N THR A 39 6.80 -31.34 -27.82
CA THR A 39 7.20 -32.19 -28.97
C THR A 39 6.11 -32.39 -30.02
N ALA A 40 4.85 -32.03 -29.74
CA ALA A 40 3.76 -32.06 -30.71
C ALA A 40 3.74 -30.82 -31.63
N ILE A 41 4.66 -29.88 -31.42
CA ILE A 41 4.73 -28.59 -32.11
C ILE A 41 6.09 -28.45 -32.81
N PRO A 42 6.18 -27.80 -33.99
CA PRO A 42 7.45 -27.52 -34.67
C PRO A 42 8.45 -26.76 -33.78
N ALA A 43 9.74 -27.10 -33.90
CA ALA A 43 10.84 -26.54 -33.12
C ALA A 43 10.80 -25.01 -32.84
N PRO A 44 10.52 -24.12 -33.82
CA PRO A 44 10.51 -22.67 -33.55
C PRO A 44 9.39 -22.25 -32.58
N GLU A 45 8.27 -22.97 -32.55
CA GLU A 45 7.12 -22.67 -31.68
C GLU A 45 7.25 -23.36 -30.31
N GLN A 46 8.16 -24.34 -30.17
CA GLN A 46 8.39 -25.05 -28.90
C GLN A 46 8.87 -24.09 -27.81
N HIS A 47 9.81 -23.20 -28.12
CA HIS A 47 10.33 -22.22 -27.17
C HIS A 47 9.25 -21.25 -26.67
N LEU A 48 8.33 -20.85 -27.54
CA LEU A 48 7.22 -19.96 -27.18
C LEU A 48 6.22 -20.67 -26.26
N LEU A 49 5.85 -21.92 -26.58
CA LEU A 49 5.00 -22.72 -25.72
C LEU A 49 5.65 -22.99 -24.35
N GLN A 50 6.94 -23.33 -24.31
CA GLN A 50 7.67 -23.55 -23.07
C GLN A 50 7.71 -22.27 -22.22
N SER A 51 7.96 -21.11 -22.82
CA SER A 51 7.91 -19.82 -22.14
C SER A 51 6.54 -19.55 -21.51
N LEU A 52 5.46 -19.80 -22.26
CA LEU A 52 4.08 -19.68 -21.78
C LEU A 52 3.77 -20.67 -20.66
N GLN A 53 4.25 -21.90 -20.75
CA GLN A 53 4.04 -22.92 -19.72
C GLN A 53 4.77 -22.57 -18.41
N ARG A 54 5.97 -21.97 -18.47
CA ARG A 54 6.66 -21.44 -17.28
C ARG A 54 5.89 -20.29 -16.64
N GLU A 55 5.39 -19.35 -17.45
CA GLU A 55 4.59 -18.21 -16.98
C GLU A 55 3.29 -18.72 -16.33
N ALA A 56 2.56 -19.60 -17.02
CA ALA A 56 1.36 -20.25 -16.53
C ALA A 56 1.58 -21.06 -15.24
N ALA A 57 2.72 -21.75 -15.09
CA ALA A 57 3.06 -22.48 -13.87
C ALA A 57 3.23 -21.55 -12.67
N ARG A 58 3.94 -20.43 -12.84
CA ARG A 58 4.10 -19.40 -11.79
C ARG A 58 2.76 -18.77 -11.41
N VAL A 59 1.94 -18.48 -12.41
CA VAL A 59 0.58 -17.95 -12.27
C VAL A 59 -0.33 -18.94 -11.52
N SER A 60 -0.20 -20.24 -11.78
CA SER A 60 -0.96 -21.30 -11.09
C SER A 60 -0.52 -21.49 -9.64
N LEU A 61 0.78 -21.34 -9.34
CA LEU A 61 1.29 -21.36 -7.96
C LEU A 61 0.73 -20.19 -7.14
N ARG A 62 0.70 -18.98 -7.70
CA ARG A 62 0.10 -17.81 -7.04
C ARG A 62 -1.39 -18.04 -6.78
N ALA A 63 -2.11 -18.51 -7.80
CA ALA A 63 -3.53 -18.84 -7.65
C ALA A 63 -3.77 -19.94 -6.62
N ALA A 64 -2.86 -20.91 -6.49
CA ALA A 64 -2.95 -21.94 -5.43
C ALA A 64 -2.81 -21.33 -4.03
N ALA A 65 -1.93 -20.34 -3.86
CA ALA A 65 -1.81 -19.58 -2.61
C ALA A 65 -3.07 -18.75 -2.31
N GLU A 66 -3.81 -18.36 -3.35
CA GLU A 66 -5.11 -17.68 -3.27
C GLU A 66 -6.30 -18.64 -3.12
N GLY A 67 -6.07 -19.96 -2.99
CA GLY A 67 -7.11 -20.95 -2.73
C GLY A 67 -7.71 -21.63 -3.97
N LEU A 68 -7.11 -21.46 -5.16
CA LEU A 68 -7.51 -22.21 -6.35
C LEU A 68 -7.33 -23.72 -6.12
N ALA A 69 -8.44 -24.45 -6.17
CA ALA A 69 -8.43 -25.91 -6.09
C ALA A 69 -7.49 -26.49 -7.17
N ASP A 70 -6.62 -27.41 -6.76
CA ASP A 70 -5.62 -28.06 -7.62
C ASP A 70 -4.55 -27.14 -8.25
N GLY A 71 -4.44 -25.86 -7.87
CA GLY A 71 -3.46 -24.93 -8.44
C GLY A 71 -2.00 -25.42 -8.36
N VAL A 72 -1.63 -26.11 -7.27
CA VAL A 72 -0.31 -26.74 -7.12
C VAL A 72 -0.12 -27.88 -8.14
N LYS A 73 -1.12 -28.76 -8.30
CA LYS A 73 -1.05 -29.86 -9.28
C LYS A 73 -0.96 -29.32 -10.70
N LEU A 74 -1.70 -28.25 -10.99
CA LEU A 74 -1.68 -27.59 -12.29
C LEU A 74 -0.32 -26.92 -12.58
N ALA A 75 0.26 -26.24 -11.58
CA ALA A 75 1.60 -25.68 -11.69
C ALA A 75 2.67 -26.74 -11.94
N GLN A 76 2.63 -27.86 -11.21
CA GLN A 76 3.55 -28.98 -11.41
C GLN A 76 3.38 -29.60 -12.80
N ALA A 77 2.15 -29.77 -13.28
CA ALA A 77 1.88 -30.26 -14.63
C ALA A 77 2.46 -29.32 -15.69
N LEU A 78 2.24 -28.02 -15.57
CA LEU A 78 2.78 -27.00 -16.48
C LEU A 78 4.31 -26.95 -16.45
N ALA A 79 4.91 -26.99 -15.25
CA ALA A 79 6.36 -26.98 -15.09
C ALA A 79 7.01 -28.21 -15.70
N LYS A 80 6.40 -29.39 -15.52
CA LYS A 80 6.85 -30.66 -16.13
C LYS A 80 6.79 -30.60 -17.66
N ARG A 81 5.83 -29.86 -18.23
CA ARG A 81 5.68 -29.69 -19.68
C ARG A 81 6.61 -28.65 -20.27
N ALA A 82 6.96 -27.60 -19.51
CA ALA A 82 7.93 -26.62 -19.95
C ALA A 82 9.31 -27.27 -20.17
N ASP A 83 9.95 -27.74 -19.09
CA ASP A 83 11.23 -28.44 -19.15
C ASP A 83 11.65 -29.01 -17.78
N ALA A 84 12.58 -29.97 -17.82
CA ALA A 84 13.07 -30.68 -16.63
C ALA A 84 13.93 -29.81 -15.69
N ALA A 85 14.54 -28.72 -16.16
CA ALA A 85 15.31 -27.83 -15.30
C ALA A 85 14.37 -26.96 -14.46
N PHE A 86 13.39 -26.33 -15.10
CA PHE A 86 12.36 -25.53 -14.44
C PHE A 86 11.50 -26.37 -13.47
N TYR A 87 11.14 -27.60 -13.84
CA TYR A 87 10.42 -28.50 -12.93
C TYR A 87 11.24 -28.80 -11.65
N ARG A 88 12.55 -29.04 -11.79
CA ARG A 88 13.44 -29.28 -10.64
C ARG A 88 13.59 -28.02 -9.79
N GLU A 89 13.75 -26.85 -10.40
CA GLU A 89 13.77 -25.56 -9.70
C GLU A 89 12.48 -25.35 -8.89
N LEU A 90 11.33 -25.58 -9.52
CA LEU A 90 10.01 -25.40 -8.91
C LEU A 90 9.69 -26.46 -7.83
N SER A 91 10.26 -27.66 -7.93
CA SER A 91 10.13 -28.73 -6.93
C SER A 91 11.13 -28.61 -5.78
N ALA A 92 12.30 -28.00 -6.04
CA ALA A 92 13.34 -27.73 -5.06
C ALA A 92 13.06 -26.44 -4.27
N ALA A 93 12.32 -25.50 -4.85
CA ALA A 93 11.57 -24.52 -4.07
C ALA A 93 10.71 -25.34 -3.10
N ARG A 94 11.07 -25.29 -1.80
CA ARG A 94 10.34 -25.99 -0.74
C ARG A 94 8.85 -25.78 -0.99
N PRO A 95 7.99 -26.81 -0.81
CA PRO A 95 6.55 -26.56 -0.81
C PRO A 95 6.35 -25.34 0.09
N LEU A 96 5.80 -24.26 -0.48
CA LEU A 96 5.22 -23.19 0.33
C LEU A 96 4.44 -23.94 1.40
N ASP A 97 4.82 -23.72 2.67
CA ASP A 97 4.21 -24.42 3.80
C ASP A 97 2.71 -24.60 3.51
N PRO A 98 2.15 -25.82 3.69
CA PRO A 98 0.78 -26.14 3.29
C PRO A 98 -0.08 -24.94 3.63
N PRO A 99 -0.84 -24.36 2.66
CA PRO A 99 -1.36 -23.01 2.75
C PRO A 99 -1.91 -22.87 4.15
N LEU A 100 -1.23 -22.03 4.95
CA LEU A 100 -1.59 -21.80 6.34
C LEU A 100 -3.11 -21.68 6.31
N ARG A 101 -3.83 -22.70 6.80
CA ARG A 101 -5.30 -22.70 6.83
C ARG A 101 -5.64 -21.30 7.30
N PRO A 102 -6.39 -20.48 6.55
CA PRO A 102 -6.42 -19.04 6.73
C PRO A 102 -6.49 -18.76 8.22
N THR A 103 -5.32 -18.51 8.79
CA THR A 103 -5.14 -18.32 10.22
C THR A 103 -5.79 -16.98 10.37
N THR A 104 -7.01 -16.99 10.89
CA THR A 104 -7.90 -15.84 11.07
C THR A 104 -7.20 -14.54 10.72
N ASN A 105 -7.57 -13.91 9.60
CA ASN A 105 -7.12 -12.57 9.19
C ASN A 105 -7.58 -11.50 10.21
N VAL A 106 -7.83 -11.89 11.45
CA VAL A 106 -8.30 -11.13 12.59
C VAL A 106 -7.26 -11.32 13.67
N LEU A 107 -6.51 -10.26 13.92
CA LEU A 107 -5.61 -10.13 15.05
C LEU A 107 -6.30 -9.24 16.10
N ARG A 108 -6.16 -9.55 17.38
CA ARG A 108 -6.66 -8.70 18.46
C ARG A 108 -5.58 -8.45 19.49
N ARG A 109 -5.52 -7.21 20.01
CA ARG A 109 -4.70 -6.79 21.14
C ARG A 109 -5.59 -6.16 22.19
N ALA A 110 -5.45 -6.65 23.42
CA ALA A 110 -6.24 -6.22 24.56
C ALA A 110 -5.78 -4.85 25.07
N ALA A 111 -6.65 -4.13 25.79
CA ALA A 111 -6.38 -2.78 26.26
C ALA A 111 -5.33 -2.70 27.40
N ASP A 112 -5.11 -3.79 28.13
CA ASP A 112 -4.11 -3.92 29.19
C ASP A 112 -2.69 -4.14 28.64
N ASP A 113 -2.59 -4.53 27.37
CA ASP A 113 -1.34 -4.64 26.63
C ASP A 113 -0.86 -3.25 26.19
N ARG A 114 0.08 -2.65 26.94
CA ARG A 114 0.50 -1.25 26.77
C ARG A 114 2.01 -1.09 26.84
N GLY A 115 2.53 -0.14 26.06
CA GLY A 115 3.89 0.38 26.20
C GLY A 115 3.98 1.54 27.19
N ALA A 116 5.19 2.03 27.43
CA ALA A 116 5.43 3.11 28.37
C ALA A 116 4.99 4.48 27.83
N MET A 117 4.99 4.66 26.49
CA MET A 117 4.72 5.96 25.86
C MET A 117 3.82 5.82 24.61
N PRO A 118 2.93 6.79 24.33
CA PRO A 118 2.12 6.76 23.12
C PRO A 118 2.99 6.83 21.86
N ILE A 119 2.65 6.06 20.82
CA ILE A 119 3.26 6.17 19.50
C ILE A 119 2.36 7.04 18.63
N HIS A 120 2.83 8.24 18.30
CA HIS A 120 2.08 9.19 17.48
C HIS A 120 2.26 8.92 15.98
N ASP A 121 3.44 8.46 15.60
CA ASP A 121 3.75 8.07 14.24
C ASP A 121 4.87 7.04 14.20
N LEU A 122 5.02 6.37 13.07
CA LEU A 122 6.17 5.52 12.83
C LEU A 122 6.50 5.40 11.35
N GLY A 123 7.72 4.97 11.08
CA GLY A 123 8.19 4.65 9.74
C GLY A 123 9.14 3.46 9.77
N ARG A 124 9.09 2.61 8.76
CA ARG A 124 10.04 1.51 8.58
C ARG A 124 11.08 1.85 7.52
N ARG A 125 12.34 1.58 7.81
CA ARG A 125 13.49 1.73 6.91
C ARG A 125 13.71 0.46 6.08
N GLU A 126 14.51 0.60 5.02
CA GLU A 126 14.87 -0.51 4.13
C GLU A 126 15.65 -1.62 4.83
N ASP A 127 16.49 -1.27 5.82
CA ASP A 127 17.24 -2.20 6.66
C ASP A 127 16.35 -2.98 7.66
N GLY A 128 15.06 -2.66 7.72
CA GLY A 128 14.09 -3.26 8.62
C GLY A 128 13.95 -2.56 9.96
N ALA A 129 14.80 -1.57 10.27
CA ALA A 129 14.64 -0.77 11.48
C ALA A 129 13.35 0.07 11.43
N VAL A 130 12.79 0.34 12.60
CA VAL A 130 11.55 1.12 12.76
C VAL A 130 11.86 2.37 13.57
N VAL A 131 11.45 3.53 13.05
CA VAL A 131 11.51 4.79 13.78
C VAL A 131 10.14 5.06 14.38
N LEU A 132 10.08 5.24 15.70
CA LEU A 132 8.88 5.61 16.43
C LEU A 132 8.94 7.10 16.79
N ALA A 133 7.84 7.82 16.58
CA ALA A 133 7.65 9.20 16.99
C ALA A 133 6.79 9.26 18.26
N LEU A 134 7.41 9.71 19.36
CA LEU A 134 6.88 9.60 20.73
C LEU A 134 6.53 10.98 21.31
N GLY A 135 6.21 11.94 20.45
CA GLY A 135 5.74 13.27 20.83
C GLY A 135 6.89 14.16 21.28
N GLU A 136 6.73 14.83 22.43
CA GLU A 136 7.79 15.68 23.00
C GLU A 136 9.02 14.88 23.43
N THR A 137 8.86 13.59 23.77
CA THR A 137 10.00 12.75 24.17
C THR A 137 11.00 12.59 23.01
N GLY A 138 10.50 12.58 21.77
CA GLY A 138 11.30 12.60 20.57
C GLY A 138 11.14 11.35 19.72
N LEU A 139 12.24 10.82 19.18
CA LEU A 139 12.25 9.64 18.33
C LEU A 139 12.93 8.46 19.01
N VAL A 140 12.48 7.24 18.72
CA VAL A 140 13.19 6.00 19.04
C VAL A 140 13.42 5.21 17.77
N LEU A 141 14.68 4.89 17.49
CA LEU A 141 15.07 3.94 16.45
C LEU A 141 15.15 2.54 17.07
N LEU A 142 14.27 1.65 16.61
CA LEU A 142 14.23 0.23 16.94
C LEU A 142 14.90 -0.56 15.82
N GLN A 143 15.98 -1.24 16.14
CA GLN A 143 16.68 -2.13 15.22
C GLN A 143 15.99 -3.50 15.14
N PRO A 144 16.19 -4.27 14.05
CA PRO A 144 15.63 -5.62 13.93
C PRO A 144 16.05 -6.59 15.04
N ASP A 145 17.23 -6.37 15.63
CA ASP A 145 17.75 -7.15 16.78
C ASP A 145 17.13 -6.73 18.13
N GLY A 146 16.23 -5.75 18.12
CA GLY A 146 15.58 -5.19 19.31
C GLY A 146 16.37 -4.07 19.99
N ALA A 147 17.58 -3.74 19.53
CA ALA A 147 18.35 -2.63 20.06
C ALA A 147 17.60 -1.32 19.85
N ARG A 148 17.66 -0.44 20.87
CA ARG A 148 16.92 0.83 20.88
C ARG A 148 17.89 1.98 20.99
N ARG A 149 17.67 3.03 20.20
CA ARG A 149 18.36 4.32 20.34
C ARG A 149 17.36 5.45 20.40
N HIS A 150 17.46 6.25 21.44
CA HIS A 150 16.71 7.50 21.59
C HIS A 150 17.39 8.63 20.80
N ILE A 151 16.58 9.51 20.20
CA ILE A 151 17.04 10.72 19.51
C ILE A 151 16.19 11.89 20.01
N GLU A 152 16.85 12.90 20.56
CA GLU A 152 16.24 14.09 21.19
C GLU A 152 15.70 15.08 20.13
N ALA A 153 14.72 14.64 19.36
CA ALA A 153 14.03 15.44 18.35
C ALA A 153 12.51 15.31 18.53
N PRO A 154 11.83 16.29 19.17
CA PRO A 154 10.37 16.26 19.33
C PRO A 154 9.67 15.94 18.02
N ALA A 155 8.81 14.93 18.02
CA ALA A 155 8.23 14.39 16.80
C ALA A 155 6.87 13.72 17.08
N TRP A 156 5.84 14.24 16.44
CA TRP A 156 4.52 13.60 16.30
C TRP A 156 4.34 12.94 14.94
N ARG A 157 5.20 13.29 13.99
CA ARG A 157 5.26 12.70 12.67
C ARG A 157 6.71 12.57 12.24
N VAL A 158 7.03 11.47 11.57
CA VAL A 158 8.35 11.21 11.00
C VAL A 158 8.22 11.01 9.49
N ILE A 159 9.07 11.70 8.73
CA ILE A 159 9.18 11.53 7.27
C ILE A 159 10.53 10.87 7.01
N LEU A 160 10.52 9.66 6.47
CA LEU A 160 11.75 8.91 6.21
C LEU A 160 12.29 9.19 4.80
N GLY A 161 13.59 9.42 4.69
CA GLY A 161 14.31 9.41 3.43
C GLY A 161 14.92 8.06 3.09
N ALA A 162 15.66 8.04 1.98
CA ALA A 162 16.57 6.95 1.69
C ALA A 162 17.75 7.00 2.68
N GLY A 163 18.20 5.84 3.16
CA GLY A 163 19.33 5.76 4.09
C GLY A 163 18.98 6.29 5.49
N ASP A 164 19.77 7.24 5.99
CA ASP A 164 19.76 7.70 7.38
C ASP A 164 19.04 9.04 7.59
N ASP A 165 18.56 9.71 6.55
CA ASP A 165 17.95 11.02 6.71
C ASP A 165 16.45 10.93 7.02
N ALA A 166 15.99 11.76 7.95
CA ALA A 166 14.60 11.88 8.31
C ALA A 166 14.22 13.33 8.66
N LEU A 167 12.92 13.62 8.60
CA LEU A 167 12.34 14.84 9.17
C LEU A 167 11.47 14.48 10.37
N ALA A 168 11.73 15.14 11.49
CA ALA A 168 10.89 15.13 12.68
C ALA A 168 9.96 16.35 12.64
N LEU A 169 8.65 16.12 12.75
CA LEU A 169 7.64 17.17 12.72
C LEU A 169 6.95 17.24 14.09
N ALA A 170 7.01 18.42 14.72
CA ALA A 170 6.34 18.71 15.98
C ALA A 170 5.33 19.87 15.81
N PRO A 171 4.02 19.66 16.06
CA PRO A 171 3.04 20.73 15.99
C PRO A 171 3.29 21.80 17.07
N ARG A 172 3.10 23.07 16.67
CA ARG A 172 3.23 24.29 17.49
C ARG A 172 2.12 25.26 17.08
N GLY A 173 0.89 24.99 17.56
CA GLY A 173 -0.29 25.70 17.10
C GLY A 173 -0.61 25.35 15.65
N GLU A 174 -0.71 26.35 14.78
CA GLU A 174 -1.03 26.17 13.36
C GLU A 174 0.18 25.85 12.47
N VAL A 175 1.40 25.93 13.02
CA VAL A 175 2.64 25.59 12.31
C VAL A 175 3.24 24.31 12.89
N SER A 176 4.01 23.60 12.06
CA SER A 176 4.84 22.48 12.48
C SER A 176 6.30 22.91 12.50
N ARG A 177 6.97 22.72 13.62
CA ARG A 177 8.43 22.75 13.68
C ARG A 177 8.98 21.52 12.99
N VAL A 178 9.90 21.73 12.06
CA VAL A 178 10.53 20.66 11.29
C VAL A 178 12.03 20.61 11.60
N SER A 179 12.49 19.46 12.06
CA SER A 179 13.90 19.19 12.34
C SER A 179 14.42 18.12 11.39
N ARG A 180 15.63 18.32 10.87
CA ARG A 180 16.39 17.29 10.16
C ARG A 180 17.06 16.39 11.17
N VAL A 181 16.91 15.10 10.97
CA VAL A 181 17.46 14.08 11.84
C VAL A 181 18.31 13.15 10.99
N ASN A 182 19.58 13.02 11.33
CA ASN A 182 20.40 11.93 10.82
C ASN A 182 20.25 10.74 11.78
N LEU A 183 19.51 9.73 11.36
CA LEU A 183 19.15 8.58 12.15
C LEU A 183 20.35 7.77 12.59
N HIS A 184 21.47 7.76 11.82
CA HIS A 184 22.69 7.03 12.17
C HIS A 184 23.49 7.70 13.29
N THR A 185 23.72 9.01 13.19
CA THR A 185 24.51 9.77 14.17
C THR A 185 23.66 10.28 15.34
N GLY A 186 22.33 10.34 15.18
CA GLY A 186 21.43 11.01 16.11
C GLY A 186 21.49 12.53 16.02
N ALA A 187 22.20 13.11 15.04
CA ALA A 187 22.30 14.56 14.91
C ALA A 187 20.94 15.17 14.55
N VAL A 188 20.56 16.22 15.26
CA VAL A 188 19.29 16.93 15.10
C VAL A 188 19.58 18.39 14.78
N ASN A 189 19.02 18.90 13.69
CA ASN A 189 19.14 20.30 13.31
C ASN A 189 17.76 20.88 13.01
N LEU A 190 17.39 21.99 13.64
CA LEU A 190 16.20 22.73 13.27
C LEU A 190 16.32 23.16 11.79
N TRP A 191 15.32 22.83 11.00
CA TRP A 191 15.26 23.23 9.59
C TRP A 191 14.39 24.47 9.39
N GLY A 192 13.23 24.51 10.06
CA GLY A 192 12.35 25.66 10.04
C GLY A 192 10.97 25.34 10.60
N GLU A 193 10.02 26.24 10.37
CA GLU A 193 8.62 26.08 10.75
C GLU A 193 7.75 26.24 9.50
N LEU A 194 6.80 25.31 9.32
CA LEU A 194 5.96 25.23 8.12
C LEU A 194 4.50 25.02 8.49
N ARG A 195 3.59 25.70 7.79
CA ARG A 195 2.14 25.45 7.89
C ARG A 195 1.76 24.34 6.91
N ILE A 196 1.76 23.11 7.41
CA ILE A 196 1.58 21.90 6.61
C ILE A 196 0.12 21.47 6.67
N GLN A 197 -0.55 21.44 5.52
CA GLN A 197 -1.90 20.89 5.40
C GLN A 197 -1.84 19.36 5.21
N ARG A 198 -0.99 18.93 4.28
CA ARG A 198 -0.77 17.52 3.96
C ARG A 198 0.65 17.32 3.44
N ALA A 199 1.23 16.15 3.64
CA ALA A 199 2.57 15.86 3.15
C ALA A 199 2.70 14.37 2.81
N LEU A 200 3.60 14.05 1.90
CA LEU A 200 4.05 12.67 1.77
C LEU A 200 4.80 12.24 3.02
N ARG A 201 4.68 10.95 3.34
CA ARG A 201 5.26 10.32 4.53
C ARG A 201 6.67 9.80 4.32
N THR A 202 7.17 9.87 3.10
CA THR A 202 8.54 9.54 2.73
C THR A 202 9.11 10.62 1.82
N LEU A 203 10.42 10.79 1.86
CA LEU A 203 11.13 11.56 0.84
C LEU A 203 11.21 10.72 -0.43
N GLN A 204 10.96 11.35 -1.57
CA GLN A 204 11.13 10.72 -2.88
C GLN A 204 12.38 11.32 -3.50
N ASP A 205 13.37 10.48 -3.77
CA ASP A 205 14.66 10.91 -4.32
C ASP A 205 15.31 12.02 -3.48
N GLY A 206 15.15 11.95 -2.15
CA GLY A 206 15.63 12.95 -1.21
C GLY A 206 14.80 14.24 -1.14
N LEU A 207 13.73 14.36 -1.92
CA LEU A 207 12.85 15.52 -1.94
C LEU A 207 11.55 15.28 -1.18
N TRP A 208 10.95 16.36 -0.67
CA TRP A 208 9.72 16.30 0.11
C TRP A 208 8.57 17.03 -0.56
N TRP A 209 7.52 16.29 -0.89
CA TRP A 209 6.27 16.83 -1.40
C TRP A 209 5.32 17.19 -0.26
N VAL A 210 4.90 18.45 -0.25
CA VAL A 210 4.06 19.02 0.82
C VAL A 210 3.01 19.95 0.24
N ALA A 211 1.79 19.87 0.77
CA ALA A 211 0.73 20.85 0.61
C ALA A 211 0.81 21.86 1.75
N LEU A 212 1.01 23.12 1.38
CA LEU A 212 1.03 24.30 2.24
C LEU A 212 -0.25 25.13 1.96
N ASP A 213 -0.43 26.25 2.65
CA ASP A 213 -1.60 27.12 2.45
C ASP A 213 -1.71 27.71 1.04
N ASP A 214 -0.59 27.89 0.36
CA ASP A 214 -0.53 28.47 -0.98
C ASP A 214 -0.35 27.42 -2.10
N GLY A 215 -0.58 26.14 -1.77
CA GLY A 215 -0.62 25.03 -2.71
C GLY A 215 0.45 23.96 -2.48
N LEU A 216 0.83 23.24 -3.52
CA LEU A 216 1.87 22.20 -3.44
C LEU A 216 3.26 22.82 -3.59
N ALA A 217 4.19 22.29 -2.80
CA ALA A 217 5.60 22.62 -2.88
C ALA A 217 6.45 21.34 -2.93
N LEU A 218 7.56 21.43 -3.67
CA LEU A 218 8.65 20.46 -3.61
C LEU A 218 9.79 21.09 -2.83
N LEU A 219 10.10 20.54 -1.66
CA LEU A 219 11.17 21.03 -0.80
C LEU A 219 12.36 20.09 -0.86
N ASP A 220 13.56 20.63 -0.74
CA ASP A 220 14.78 19.85 -0.55
C ASP A 220 15.28 20.02 0.89
N PRO A 221 15.14 18.97 1.74
CA PRO A 221 15.66 18.94 3.10
C PRO A 221 17.16 19.24 3.23
N HIS A 222 17.97 19.06 2.19
CA HIS A 222 19.41 19.31 2.27
C HIS A 222 19.73 20.80 2.31
N ASN A 223 18.83 21.65 1.80
CA ASN A 223 18.98 23.09 1.93
C ASN A 223 18.95 23.51 3.41
N PRO A 224 19.77 24.49 3.84
CA PRO A 224 19.79 24.96 5.23
C PRO A 224 18.45 25.47 5.75
N THR A 225 17.58 25.95 4.85
CA THR A 225 16.24 26.45 5.13
C THR A 225 15.22 25.78 4.21
N PRO A 226 13.92 25.77 4.57
CA PRO A 226 12.86 25.13 3.77
C PRO A 226 12.50 25.97 2.54
N LYS A 227 13.41 26.00 1.57
CA LYS A 227 13.22 26.64 0.28
C LYS A 227 12.55 25.67 -0.69
N ALA A 228 11.44 26.10 -1.28
CA ALA A 228 10.79 25.35 -2.34
C ALA A 228 11.63 25.40 -3.62
N LEU A 229 11.91 24.23 -4.18
CA LEU A 229 12.47 24.07 -5.53
C LEU A 229 11.41 24.34 -6.60
N TRP A 230 10.15 24.05 -6.27
CA TRP A 230 9.00 24.24 -7.14
C TRP A 230 7.73 24.51 -6.33
N ARG A 231 6.78 25.24 -6.91
CA ARG A 231 5.44 25.51 -6.36
C ARG A 231 4.38 25.38 -7.45
N SER A 232 3.21 24.84 -7.11
CA SER A 232 2.06 24.80 -8.04
C SER A 232 1.36 26.14 -8.21
N GLY A 233 1.54 27.07 -7.26
CA GLY A 233 0.63 28.18 -7.02
C GLY A 233 -0.63 27.73 -6.26
N PRO A 234 -1.55 28.66 -5.94
CA PRO A 234 -2.73 28.36 -5.15
C PRO A 234 -3.58 27.27 -5.80
N ILE A 235 -3.91 26.27 -5.00
CA ILE A 235 -4.88 25.22 -5.34
C ILE A 235 -5.88 25.10 -4.18
N GLY A 236 -7.02 24.47 -4.42
CA GLY A 236 -8.00 24.17 -3.37
C GLY A 236 -7.42 23.28 -2.26
N ALA A 237 -8.27 22.90 -1.30
CA ALA A 237 -7.82 22.11 -0.15
C ALA A 237 -7.32 20.72 -0.60
N VAL A 238 -6.10 20.35 -0.19
CA VAL A 238 -5.50 19.07 -0.60
C VAL A 238 -5.91 17.97 0.38
N SER A 239 -6.85 17.13 -0.03
CA SER A 239 -7.35 16.00 0.76
C SER A 239 -6.62 14.68 0.50
N GLY A 240 -5.72 14.63 -0.49
CA GLY A 240 -4.96 13.44 -0.87
C GLY A 240 -3.67 13.82 -1.60
N LEU A 241 -2.58 13.09 -1.35
CA LEU A 241 -1.31 13.29 -2.05
C LEU A 241 -0.60 11.95 -2.18
N ALA A 242 -0.17 11.62 -3.40
CA ALA A 242 0.59 10.41 -3.68
C ALA A 242 1.52 10.62 -4.88
N VAL A 243 2.57 9.82 -4.95
CA VAL A 243 3.58 9.87 -6.02
C VAL A 243 3.89 8.45 -6.45
N GLY A 244 4.14 8.26 -7.74
CA GLY A 244 4.57 7.00 -8.29
C GLY A 244 5.07 7.17 -9.72
N GLY A 245 5.21 6.06 -10.45
CA GLY A 245 5.83 6.07 -11.79
C GLY A 245 5.10 6.93 -12.84
N GLU A 246 3.83 7.28 -12.60
CA GLU A 246 3.04 8.12 -13.52
C GLU A 246 3.07 9.62 -13.17
N GLY A 247 3.69 9.98 -12.05
CA GLY A 247 3.81 11.36 -11.57
C GLY A 247 3.33 11.58 -10.15
N LEU A 248 3.10 12.86 -9.84
CA LEU A 248 2.49 13.31 -8.60
C LEU A 248 0.97 13.45 -8.80
N PHE A 249 0.21 12.88 -7.88
CA PHE A 249 -1.23 12.99 -7.82
C PHE A 249 -1.67 13.71 -6.57
N ALA A 250 -2.60 14.67 -6.71
CA ALA A 250 -3.27 15.30 -5.60
C ALA A 250 -4.79 15.16 -5.75
N LEU A 251 -5.48 14.96 -4.63
CA LEU A 251 -6.92 15.16 -4.53
C LEU A 251 -7.15 16.55 -4.00
N VAL A 252 -7.85 17.36 -4.79
CA VAL A 252 -8.12 18.77 -4.53
C VAL A 252 -9.62 18.94 -4.37
N GLU A 253 -10.01 19.59 -3.27
CA GLU A 253 -11.39 19.98 -3.02
C GLU A 253 -11.57 21.47 -3.27
N ASP A 254 -12.49 21.79 -4.17
CA ASP A 254 -12.85 23.15 -4.50
C ASP A 254 -14.37 23.25 -4.67
N ALA A 255 -14.99 24.18 -3.94
CA ALA A 255 -16.44 24.40 -3.92
C ALA A 255 -17.31 23.12 -3.79
N GLY A 256 -16.84 22.12 -3.03
CA GLY A 256 -17.54 20.85 -2.82
C GLY A 256 -17.35 19.80 -3.93
N GLN A 257 -16.64 20.15 -5.00
CA GLN A 257 -16.23 19.22 -6.05
C GLN A 257 -14.87 18.60 -5.71
N LEU A 258 -14.75 17.30 -5.95
CA LEU A 258 -13.49 16.59 -5.80
C LEU A 258 -12.83 16.44 -7.18
N GLU A 259 -11.62 16.94 -7.31
CA GLU A 259 -10.81 16.78 -8.52
C GLU A 259 -9.54 15.98 -8.21
N ARG A 260 -9.10 15.17 -9.17
CA ARG A 260 -7.77 14.56 -9.18
C ARG A 260 -6.88 15.31 -10.13
N TRP A 261 -5.80 15.88 -9.60
CA TRP A 261 -4.79 16.60 -10.39
C TRP A 261 -3.56 15.73 -10.55
N ARG A 262 -2.96 15.74 -11.75
CA ARG A 262 -1.74 14.97 -12.05
C ARG A 262 -0.65 15.86 -12.64
N TRP A 263 0.53 15.85 -12.03
CA TRP A 263 1.75 16.46 -12.57
C TRP A 263 2.71 15.39 -13.06
N SER A 264 3.36 15.61 -14.20
CA SER A 264 4.46 14.73 -14.62
C SER A 264 5.70 14.97 -13.77
N THR A 265 6.43 13.90 -13.48
CA THR A 265 7.74 13.94 -12.82
C THR A 265 8.78 13.36 -13.79
N PRO A 266 9.95 14.00 -13.99
CA PRO A 266 10.47 15.12 -13.20
C PRO A 266 10.13 16.52 -13.73
N GLU A 267 9.36 16.68 -14.82
CA GLU A 267 9.21 18.02 -15.44
C GLU A 267 8.30 18.99 -14.66
N LEU A 268 7.51 18.48 -13.71
CA LEU A 268 6.60 19.24 -12.85
C LEU A 268 5.53 20.03 -13.62
N VAL A 269 5.09 19.47 -14.75
CA VAL A 269 4.05 20.04 -15.61
C VAL A 269 2.70 19.42 -15.24
N LEU A 270 1.70 20.25 -14.96
CA LEU A 270 0.32 19.79 -14.77
C LEU A 270 -0.21 19.19 -16.08
N ARG A 271 -0.59 17.92 -16.04
CA ARG A 271 -1.06 17.17 -17.22
C ARG A 271 -2.57 17.09 -17.27
N ASP A 272 -3.19 16.72 -16.16
CA ASP A 272 -4.63 16.42 -16.13
C ASP A 272 -5.28 17.02 -14.88
N ARG A 273 -6.57 17.38 -15.02
CA ARG A 273 -7.51 17.68 -13.95
C ARG A 273 -8.78 16.89 -14.23
N ASP A 274 -8.95 15.79 -13.50
CA ASP A 274 -10.10 14.93 -13.67
C ASP A 274 -11.12 15.24 -12.58
N SER A 275 -12.31 15.72 -12.98
CA SER A 275 -13.42 15.84 -12.06
C SER A 275 -13.91 14.45 -11.66
N LEU A 276 -13.97 14.19 -10.35
CA LEU A 276 -14.53 12.96 -9.78
C LEU A 276 -15.98 13.14 -9.35
N GLY A 277 -16.54 14.35 -9.55
CA GLY A 277 -17.85 14.78 -9.10
C GLY A 277 -17.93 15.00 -7.59
N GLU A 278 -19.15 14.91 -7.07
CA GLU A 278 -19.42 15.00 -5.65
C GLU A 278 -19.06 13.68 -4.94
N ARG A 279 -18.66 13.82 -3.67
CA ARG A 279 -18.52 12.68 -2.76
C ARG A 279 -19.85 11.95 -2.65
N ALA A 280 -19.80 10.62 -2.60
CA ALA A 280 -20.99 9.81 -2.42
C ALA A 280 -21.64 10.08 -1.06
N TRP A 281 -20.82 10.35 -0.04
CA TRP A 281 -21.27 10.67 1.31
C TRP A 281 -20.52 11.87 1.89
N PRO A 282 -21.19 12.77 2.65
CA PRO A 282 -20.53 13.94 3.25
C PRO A 282 -19.34 13.61 4.15
N LEU A 283 -19.41 12.48 4.86
CA LEU A 283 -18.38 12.01 5.80
C LEU A 283 -17.47 10.93 5.19
N SER A 284 -17.45 10.77 3.87
CA SER A 284 -16.53 9.84 3.23
C SER A 284 -15.08 10.31 3.35
N LEU A 285 -14.16 9.36 3.35
CA LEU A 285 -12.73 9.64 3.23
C LEU A 285 -12.24 9.23 1.85
N VAL A 286 -11.36 10.05 1.29
CA VAL A 286 -10.78 9.82 -0.02
C VAL A 286 -9.27 9.61 0.09
N ALA A 287 -8.76 8.68 -0.72
CA ALA A 287 -7.34 8.38 -0.82
C ALA A 287 -6.95 8.24 -2.29
N VAL A 288 -5.72 8.63 -2.61
CA VAL A 288 -5.13 8.48 -3.94
C VAL A 288 -3.84 7.66 -3.85
N SER A 289 -3.58 6.81 -4.84
CA SER A 289 -2.35 6.02 -4.94
C SER A 289 -1.34 6.65 -5.91
N GLY A 290 -0.09 6.18 -5.90
CA GLY A 290 0.94 6.60 -6.86
C GLY A 290 0.68 6.20 -8.31
N GLN A 291 -0.38 5.43 -8.57
CA GLN A 291 -0.87 5.07 -9.91
C GLN A 291 -2.13 5.88 -10.27
N GLY A 292 -2.45 6.93 -9.50
CA GLY A 292 -3.64 7.76 -9.71
C GLY A 292 -4.97 7.08 -9.37
N ARG A 293 -4.97 5.86 -8.82
CA ARG A 293 -6.20 5.21 -8.34
C ARG A 293 -6.76 6.00 -7.18
N VAL A 294 -8.06 6.26 -7.20
CA VAL A 294 -8.77 6.95 -6.12
C VAL A 294 -9.76 5.99 -5.49
N VAL A 295 -9.78 5.95 -4.17
CA VAL A 295 -10.79 5.23 -3.40
C VAL A 295 -11.52 6.21 -2.52
N GLU A 296 -12.84 6.10 -2.50
CA GLU A 296 -13.70 6.74 -1.52
C GLU A 296 -14.28 5.66 -0.61
N LEU A 297 -14.05 5.82 0.70
CA LEU A 297 -14.47 4.92 1.76
C LEU A 297 -15.54 5.60 2.61
N TYR A 298 -16.64 4.90 2.91
CA TYR A 298 -17.71 5.42 3.75
C TYR A 298 -18.40 4.29 4.53
N VAL A 299 -18.97 4.64 5.68
CA VAL A 299 -19.84 3.76 6.47
C VAL A 299 -21.26 4.31 6.33
N PRO A 300 -22.19 3.60 5.65
CA PRO A 300 -23.56 4.07 5.53
C PRO A 300 -24.24 4.18 6.91
N PRO A 301 -25.14 5.17 7.11
CA PRO A 301 -25.91 5.28 8.35
C PRO A 301 -26.70 4.00 8.62
N HIS A 302 -26.64 3.50 9.86
CA HIS A 302 -27.36 2.29 10.30
C HIS A 302 -26.95 0.99 9.60
N ALA A 303 -25.83 0.99 8.86
CA ALA A 303 -25.26 -0.22 8.31
C ALA A 303 -24.03 -0.62 9.12
N ASP A 304 -23.99 -1.87 9.57
CA ASP A 304 -22.76 -2.51 10.04
C ASP A 304 -21.90 -2.93 8.83
N LEU A 305 -21.84 -2.08 7.80
CA LEU A 305 -21.21 -2.36 6.52
C LEU A 305 -20.21 -1.25 6.19
N LEU A 306 -19.02 -1.64 5.76
CA LEU A 306 -18.05 -0.76 5.13
C LEU A 306 -18.26 -0.80 3.62
N ALA A 307 -18.60 0.34 3.02
CA ALA A 307 -18.74 0.47 1.59
C ALA A 307 -17.60 1.34 1.03
N TYR A 308 -17.20 1.05 -0.19
CA TYR A 308 -16.22 1.86 -0.89
C TYR A 308 -16.45 1.78 -2.39
N ARG A 309 -16.01 2.84 -3.07
CA ARG A 309 -15.98 2.89 -4.53
C ARG A 309 -14.59 3.22 -5.01
N VAL A 310 -14.21 2.65 -6.14
CA VAL A 310 -12.89 2.81 -6.74
C VAL A 310 -13.06 3.55 -8.06
N SER A 311 -12.29 4.61 -8.25
CA SER A 311 -12.10 5.25 -9.54
C SER A 311 -10.68 4.93 -10.01
N SER A 312 -10.58 4.39 -11.22
CA SER A 312 -9.31 4.06 -11.86
C SER A 312 -9.24 4.73 -13.22
N LEU A 313 -8.04 5.17 -13.60
CA LEU A 313 -7.76 5.63 -14.97
C LEU A 313 -7.70 4.42 -15.88
N HIS A 314 -8.78 4.11 -16.58
CA HIS A 314 -8.75 3.17 -17.70
C HIS A 314 -8.82 3.95 -19.02
N GLY A 315 -7.66 4.43 -19.49
CA GLY A 315 -7.53 5.08 -20.80
C GLY A 315 -8.11 6.50 -20.88
N ARG A 316 -8.57 6.90 -22.08
CA ARG A 316 -9.04 8.27 -22.39
C ARG A 316 -10.50 8.57 -21.98
N THR A 317 -11.20 7.62 -21.37
CA THR A 317 -12.57 7.82 -20.91
C THR A 317 -12.59 8.54 -19.57
N ALA A 318 -13.61 9.37 -19.35
CA ALA A 318 -13.83 10.04 -18.07
C ALA A 318 -13.78 9.03 -16.90
N PRO A 319 -13.23 9.41 -15.74
CA PRO A 319 -13.21 8.54 -14.57
C PRO A 319 -14.63 8.08 -14.25
N SER A 320 -14.84 6.77 -14.18
CA SER A 320 -16.08 6.18 -13.69
C SER A 320 -15.82 5.56 -12.33
N TRP A 321 -16.77 5.76 -11.43
CA TRP A 321 -16.77 5.08 -10.14
C TRP A 321 -17.29 3.67 -10.33
N ARG A 322 -16.55 2.69 -9.82
CA ARG A 322 -17.02 1.33 -9.63
C ARG A 322 -17.35 1.16 -8.16
N GLU A 323 -18.61 0.90 -7.85
CA GLU A 323 -19.01 0.48 -6.52
C GLU A 323 -18.55 -0.96 -6.28
N GLU A 324 -17.99 -1.20 -5.10
CA GLU A 324 -17.60 -2.54 -4.68
C GLU A 324 -18.57 -3.04 -3.61
N PRO A 325 -18.78 -4.36 -3.50
CA PRO A 325 -19.71 -4.92 -2.53
C PRO A 325 -19.38 -4.47 -1.11
N ALA A 326 -20.38 -3.92 -0.42
CA ALA A 326 -20.24 -3.53 0.97
C ALA A 326 -19.88 -4.76 1.83
N ARG A 327 -18.97 -4.57 2.79
CA ARG A 327 -18.45 -5.65 3.61
C ARG A 327 -18.92 -5.53 5.05
N PRO A 328 -19.32 -6.62 5.71
CA PRO A 328 -19.73 -6.56 7.10
C PRO A 328 -18.56 -6.13 7.98
N LEU A 329 -18.85 -5.16 8.85
CA LEU A 329 -18.03 -4.82 9.98
C LEU A 329 -18.21 -5.91 11.05
N PRO A 330 -17.16 -6.18 11.83
CA PRO A 330 -17.09 -7.37 12.67
C PRO A 330 -17.99 -7.32 13.91
N SER A 331 -18.48 -6.15 14.27
CA SER A 331 -19.46 -5.98 15.35
C SER A 331 -20.45 -4.88 15.01
N PRO A 332 -21.71 -5.03 15.46
CA PRO A 332 -22.69 -3.98 15.32
C PRO A 332 -22.28 -2.74 16.12
N GLY A 333 -22.49 -1.55 15.56
CA GLY A 333 -22.24 -0.30 16.27
C GLY A 333 -21.86 0.87 15.37
N PRO A 334 -21.82 2.10 15.93
CA PRO A 334 -21.34 3.24 15.18
C PRO A 334 -19.84 3.08 14.94
N TRP A 335 -19.47 3.03 13.66
CA TRP A 335 -18.08 3.05 13.22
C TRP A 335 -17.77 4.38 12.56
N THR A 336 -16.68 5.01 12.96
CA THR A 336 -16.18 6.25 12.37
C THR A 336 -14.87 5.98 11.67
N ILE A 337 -14.75 6.34 10.40
CA ILE A 337 -13.48 6.22 9.69
C ILE A 337 -12.58 7.38 10.12
N LEU A 338 -11.44 7.07 10.75
CA LEU A 338 -10.49 8.08 11.20
C LEU A 338 -9.58 8.53 10.05
N TRP A 339 -9.09 7.57 9.26
CA TRP A 339 -8.31 7.85 8.06
C TRP A 339 -8.37 6.68 7.07
N ALA A 340 -8.12 6.98 5.80
CA ALA A 340 -7.93 6.00 4.73
C ALA A 340 -6.70 6.36 3.88
N ARG A 341 -5.99 5.36 3.35
CA ARG A 341 -4.80 5.52 2.50
C ARG A 341 -4.73 4.41 1.44
N LEU A 342 -4.07 4.72 0.33
CA LEU A 342 -3.71 3.74 -0.69
C LEU A 342 -2.19 3.58 -0.76
N HIS A 343 -1.72 2.34 -0.72
CA HIS A 343 -0.31 1.98 -0.92
C HIS A 343 -0.22 0.85 -1.95
N GLY A 344 0.12 1.20 -3.19
CA GLY A 344 -0.01 0.29 -4.33
C GLY A 344 -1.46 -0.21 -4.45
N PRO A 345 -1.71 -1.53 -4.42
CA PRO A 345 -3.06 -2.07 -4.46
C PRO A 345 -3.75 -2.06 -3.08
N TRP A 346 -3.04 -1.77 -1.99
CA TRP A 346 -3.60 -1.87 -0.64
C TRP A 346 -4.37 -0.63 -0.22
N LEU A 347 -5.66 -0.79 0.06
CA LEU A 347 -6.47 0.13 0.83
C LEU A 347 -6.25 -0.14 2.32
N LEU A 348 -5.82 0.89 3.03
CA LEU A 348 -5.57 0.87 4.47
C LEU A 348 -6.54 1.83 5.13
N ALA A 349 -7.19 1.41 6.21
CA ALA A 349 -8.08 2.26 6.96
C ALA A 349 -7.97 2.03 8.46
N ALA A 350 -8.16 3.08 9.23
CA ALA A 350 -8.43 3.00 10.66
C ALA A 350 -9.87 3.42 10.91
N LEU A 351 -10.59 2.59 11.65
CA LEU A 351 -11.96 2.84 12.08
C LEU A 351 -12.00 2.84 13.60
N GLU A 352 -12.70 3.80 14.17
CA GLU A 352 -13.03 3.83 15.59
C GLU A 352 -14.39 3.17 15.79
N GLY A 353 -14.47 2.26 16.76
CA GLY A 353 -15.69 1.59 17.16
C GLY A 353 -15.84 1.53 18.68
N PRO A 354 -16.85 0.81 19.20
CA PRO A 354 -17.21 0.85 20.62
C PRO A 354 -16.10 0.42 21.60
N SER A 355 -15.16 -0.41 21.16
CA SER A 355 -14.12 -1.02 22.02
C SER A 355 -12.71 -0.48 21.76
N GLY A 356 -12.53 0.44 20.82
CA GLY A 356 -11.22 0.94 20.38
C GLY A 356 -11.12 1.01 18.85
N LEU A 357 -9.93 0.74 18.32
CA LEU A 357 -9.66 0.85 16.89
C LEU A 357 -9.69 -0.49 16.15
N LEU A 358 -10.15 -0.43 14.91
CA LEU A 358 -10.01 -1.47 13.90
C LEU A 358 -9.13 -0.95 12.77
N PHE A 359 -7.99 -1.60 12.57
CA PHE A 359 -7.21 -1.44 11.35
C PHE A 359 -7.68 -2.44 10.30
N LEU A 360 -7.90 -1.95 9.08
CA LEU A 360 -8.19 -2.76 7.90
C LEU A 360 -7.09 -2.57 6.87
N ALA A 361 -6.56 -3.68 6.34
CA ALA A 361 -5.76 -3.68 5.13
C ALA A 361 -6.36 -4.63 4.10
N TRP A 362 -6.60 -4.09 2.91
CA TRP A 362 -7.26 -4.81 1.83
C TRP A 362 -6.58 -4.55 0.49
N ASP A 363 -6.16 -5.61 -0.18
CA ASP A 363 -5.77 -5.58 -1.58
C ASP A 363 -6.98 -5.33 -2.51
N THR A 364 -7.03 -4.14 -3.11
CA THR A 364 -8.12 -3.71 -4.01
C THR A 364 -8.11 -4.39 -5.38
N ASP A 365 -7.04 -5.09 -5.75
CA ASP A 365 -6.98 -5.87 -7.00
C ASP A 365 -7.49 -7.31 -6.80
N HIS A 366 -7.58 -7.78 -5.55
CA HIS A 366 -7.94 -9.15 -5.22
C HIS A 366 -9.19 -9.21 -4.33
N VAL A 367 -10.11 -10.11 -4.67
CA VAL A 367 -11.29 -10.41 -3.85
C VAL A 367 -10.87 -11.34 -2.71
N GLY A 368 -10.19 -10.76 -1.71
CA GLY A 368 -9.75 -11.48 -0.51
C GLY A 368 -10.40 -10.93 0.76
N THR A 369 -10.38 -11.72 1.83
CA THR A 369 -10.73 -11.27 3.19
C THR A 369 -9.70 -10.25 3.66
N PRO A 370 -10.10 -9.06 4.13
CA PRO A 370 -9.13 -8.05 4.54
C PRO A 370 -8.41 -8.53 5.80
N LEU A 371 -7.17 -8.07 5.99
CA LEU A 371 -6.52 -8.14 7.29
C LEU A 371 -7.23 -7.17 8.23
N GLN A 372 -7.65 -7.67 9.38
CA GLN A 372 -8.33 -6.95 10.45
C GLN A 372 -7.46 -7.02 11.70
N VAL A 373 -7.16 -5.87 12.30
CA VAL A 373 -6.43 -5.80 13.56
C VAL A 373 -7.21 -4.94 14.54
N PHE A 374 -7.71 -5.55 15.61
CA PHE A 374 -8.39 -4.88 16.70
C PHE A 374 -7.38 -4.46 17.75
N LEU A 375 -7.44 -3.18 18.09
CA LEU A 375 -6.60 -2.52 19.06
C LEU A 375 -7.52 -1.98 20.15
N ASP A 376 -7.89 -2.86 21.10
CA ASP A 376 -8.81 -2.49 22.17
C ASP A 376 -8.22 -1.33 22.98
N GLY A 377 -9.07 -0.36 23.32
CA GLY A 377 -8.74 0.82 24.12
C GLY A 377 -7.87 1.88 23.43
N ALA A 378 -7.36 1.64 22.21
CA ALA A 378 -6.66 2.67 21.45
C ALA A 378 -7.63 3.72 20.91
N ALA A 379 -7.16 4.96 20.77
CA ALA A 379 -7.89 6.06 20.14
C ALA A 379 -7.13 6.65 18.94
N ALA A 380 -5.83 6.35 18.79
CA ALA A 380 -5.05 6.75 17.62
C ALA A 380 -4.22 5.60 17.06
N LEU A 381 -4.09 5.58 15.73
CA LEU A 381 -3.30 4.59 15.00
C LEU A 381 -2.46 5.27 13.92
N SER A 382 -1.16 4.97 13.92
CA SER A 382 -0.29 5.20 12.79
C SER A 382 0.09 3.89 12.09
N VAL A 383 0.32 4.00 10.78
CA VAL A 383 0.67 2.89 9.92
C VAL A 383 1.75 3.33 8.94
N SER A 384 2.81 2.53 8.86
CA SER A 384 3.80 2.55 7.80
C SER A 384 3.68 1.30 6.96
N THR A 385 3.80 1.46 5.64
CA THR A 385 3.86 0.36 4.69
C THR A 385 5.25 0.23 4.13
N PHE A 386 5.65 -1.01 3.87
CA PHE A 386 6.93 -1.29 3.24
C PHE A 386 6.76 -2.42 2.23
N THR A 387 7.18 -2.18 0.99
CA THR A 387 7.11 -3.16 -0.10
C THR A 387 8.52 -3.51 -0.56
N HIS A 388 8.92 -4.76 -0.40
CA HIS A 388 10.20 -5.28 -0.85
C HIS A 388 10.00 -6.63 -1.54
N ASN A 389 10.63 -6.82 -2.70
CA ASN A 389 10.48 -8.04 -3.51
C ASN A 389 9.02 -8.48 -3.69
N THR A 390 8.13 -7.54 -4.03
CA THR A 390 6.67 -7.74 -4.19
C THR A 390 5.88 -8.05 -2.92
N GLN A 391 6.53 -8.28 -1.78
CA GLN A 391 5.85 -8.48 -0.50
C GLN A 391 5.65 -7.13 0.18
N THR A 392 4.39 -6.80 0.45
CA THR A 392 4.03 -5.64 1.28
C THR A 392 3.94 -6.08 2.73
N THR A 393 4.39 -5.27 3.66
CA THR A 393 4.23 -5.48 5.10
C THR A 393 3.71 -4.20 5.74
N PHE A 394 3.09 -4.34 6.90
CA PHE A 394 2.50 -3.25 7.65
C PHE A 394 3.20 -3.12 9.00
N VAL A 395 3.58 -1.92 9.38
CA VAL A 395 3.95 -1.61 10.75
C VAL A 395 2.86 -0.71 11.31
N LEU A 396 2.24 -1.13 12.40
CA LEU A 396 1.18 -0.43 13.11
C LEU A 396 1.74 0.10 14.43
N GLY A 397 1.31 1.28 14.84
CA GLY A 397 1.68 1.89 16.12
C GLY A 397 0.51 2.67 16.70
N ASP A 398 0.23 2.55 18.00
CA ASP A 398 -0.90 3.22 18.63
C ASP A 398 -0.56 4.06 19.86
N ASP A 399 -1.55 4.80 20.35
CA ASP A 399 -1.48 5.65 21.53
C ASP A 399 -1.39 4.89 22.86
N LEU A 400 -1.56 3.57 22.84
CA LEU A 400 -1.23 2.71 23.97
C LEU A 400 0.23 2.24 23.96
N GLY A 401 1.03 2.66 22.97
CA GLY A 401 2.45 2.34 22.88
C GLY A 401 2.75 0.95 22.33
N ARG A 402 1.80 0.32 21.65
CA ARG A 402 2.01 -0.96 20.96
C ARG A 402 2.54 -0.71 19.55
N ALA A 403 3.55 -1.46 19.14
CA ALA A 403 3.99 -1.52 17.75
C ALA A 403 3.91 -2.96 17.21
N LEU A 404 3.26 -3.16 16.06
CA LEU A 404 3.06 -4.47 15.42
C LEU A 404 3.61 -4.44 14.01
N TRP A 405 4.49 -5.37 13.67
CA TRP A 405 4.93 -5.62 12.30
C TRP A 405 4.25 -6.87 11.76
N LEU A 406 3.45 -6.69 10.71
CA LEU A 406 2.54 -7.70 10.17
C LEU A 406 2.82 -7.99 8.70
N SER A 407 2.63 -9.25 8.31
CA SER A 407 2.48 -9.64 6.91
C SER A 407 1.07 -9.31 6.39
N PRO A 408 0.84 -9.40 5.06
CA PRO A 408 -0.50 -9.28 4.48
C PRO A 408 -1.50 -10.33 4.94
N THR A 409 -0.99 -11.48 5.38
CA THR A 409 -1.78 -12.59 5.90
C THR A 409 -2.08 -12.46 7.39
N GLY A 410 -1.65 -11.37 8.03
CA GLY A 410 -1.81 -11.14 9.47
C GLY A 410 -0.81 -11.86 10.35
N GLN A 411 0.22 -12.51 9.77
CA GLN A 411 1.32 -13.08 10.54
C GLN A 411 2.08 -11.95 11.24
N VAL A 412 2.26 -12.07 12.56
CA VAL A 412 3.09 -11.15 13.33
C VAL A 412 4.56 -11.48 13.07
N LEU A 413 5.26 -10.57 12.42
CA LEU A 413 6.68 -10.65 12.08
C LEU A 413 7.56 -10.02 13.18
N GLY A 414 7.00 -9.07 13.93
CA GLY A 414 7.66 -8.41 15.05
C GLY A 414 6.65 -7.66 15.91
N GLU A 415 6.96 -7.51 17.18
CA GLU A 415 6.07 -6.85 18.15
C GLU A 415 6.90 -6.17 19.24
N TRP A 416 6.56 -4.91 19.53
CA TRP A 416 7.28 -4.10 20.51
C TRP A 416 6.34 -3.27 21.37
N ARG A 417 6.86 -2.82 22.50
CA ARG A 417 6.27 -1.86 23.42
C ARG A 417 7.24 -0.70 23.57
N SER A 418 6.74 0.53 23.37
CA SER A 418 7.52 1.76 23.52
C SER A 418 8.11 1.93 24.91
#